data_AF-J9G1A5-F1
#
_entry.id   AF-J9G1A5-F1
#
_cell.length_a   1.000
_cell.length_b   1.000
_cell.length_c   1.000
_cell.angle_alpha   90.00
_cell.angle_beta   90.00
_cell.angle_gamma   90.00
#
_symmetry.space_group_name_H-M   'P 1'
#
loop_
_entity.id
_entity.type
_entity.pdbx_description
1 polymer ?
#
loop_
_entity_poly.entity_id
_entity_poly.type
_entity_poly.pdbx_seq_one_letter_code
_entity_poly.pdbx_strand_id
1 'polypeptide(L)'
;MAFPKQGTKMMFSERNSRYFYAMDNCVYVYLPNNVVCPAKSEYAIQYAAGTEVSYLDVNPQNDEFYVATYDKAKKRGSFYVYDAKDVSFDNRGQVKPKAAYVDCADRISFVMYKPSM
;
A
#
# COMPACT_ATOMS: atom_id res chain seq x y z
N MET A 1 -6.05 11.41 13.55
CA MET A 1 -6.76 10.75 12.44
C MET A 1 -5.94 10.83 11.16
N ALA A 2 -5.88 9.73 10.41
CA ALA A 2 -5.25 9.63 9.10
C ALA A 2 -6.30 9.86 8.00
N PHE A 3 -6.78 11.09 7.86
CA PHE A 3 -7.76 11.41 6.83
C PHE A 3 -7.08 11.46 5.45
N PRO A 4 -7.57 10.70 4.45
CA PRO A 4 -7.07 10.83 3.08
C PRO A 4 -7.30 12.25 2.58
N LYS A 5 -6.31 12.81 1.87
CA LYS A 5 -6.47 14.11 1.21
C LYS A 5 -7.44 13.96 0.06
N GLN A 6 -8.10 15.06 -0.33
CA GLN A 6 -8.94 15.05 -1.52
C GLN A 6 -8.13 14.57 -2.74
N GLY A 7 -8.68 13.61 -3.50
CA GLY A 7 -8.01 13.00 -4.64
C GLY A 7 -7.09 11.82 -4.29
N THR A 8 -6.92 11.45 -3.02
CA THR A 8 -6.24 10.21 -2.64
C THR A 8 -6.99 9.01 -3.22
N LYS A 9 -6.28 8.18 -4.00
CA LYS A 9 -6.84 6.94 -4.51
C LYS A 9 -6.99 5.93 -3.38
N MET A 10 -8.15 5.26 -3.34
CA MET A 10 -8.41 4.14 -2.44
C MET A 10 -8.50 2.86 -3.27
N MET A 11 -7.83 1.80 -2.83
CA MET A 11 -7.86 0.50 -3.49
C MET A 11 -8.73 -0.45 -2.67
N PHE A 12 -9.70 -1.10 -3.29
CA PHE A 12 -10.61 -2.01 -2.60
C PHE A 12 -10.15 -3.46 -2.80
N SER A 13 -9.97 -4.20 -1.71
CA SER A 13 -9.93 -5.66 -1.76
C SER A 13 -11.31 -6.20 -1.42
N GLU A 14 -12.00 -6.68 -2.46
CA GLU A 14 -13.33 -7.29 -2.34
C GLU A 14 -13.27 -8.53 -1.44
N ARG A 15 -12.30 -9.41 -1.69
CA ARG A 15 -12.09 -10.65 -0.93
C ARG A 15 -11.92 -10.42 0.57
N ASN A 16 -11.22 -9.36 0.94
CA ASN A 16 -10.92 -9.04 2.34
C ASN A 16 -11.81 -7.92 2.92
N SER A 17 -12.78 -7.44 2.14
CA SER A 17 -13.73 -6.37 2.48
C SER A 17 -13.07 -5.17 3.16
N ARG A 18 -12.03 -4.62 2.53
CA ARG A 18 -11.26 -3.48 3.08
C ARG A 18 -10.72 -2.56 1.99
N TYR A 19 -10.59 -1.28 2.33
CA TYR A 19 -9.94 -0.28 1.50
C TYR A 19 -8.53 0.00 1.98
N PHE A 20 -7.60 0.16 1.05
CA PHE A 20 -6.25 0.61 1.28
C PHE A 20 -6.07 2.01 0.74
N TYR A 21 -5.35 2.85 1.49
CA TYR A 21 -4.94 4.15 1.01
C TYR A 21 -3.59 4.55 1.59
N ALA A 22 -2.87 5.39 0.85
CA ALA A 22 -1.57 5.89 1.24
C ALA A 22 -1.68 7.30 1.83
N MET A 23 -0.87 7.56 2.85
CA MET A 23 -0.59 8.90 3.33
C MET A 23 0.86 8.96 3.80
N ASP A 24 1.65 9.81 3.16
CA ASP A 24 3.09 9.96 3.36
C ASP A 24 3.85 8.64 3.16
N ASN A 25 4.53 8.14 4.21
CA ASN A 25 5.28 6.88 4.21
C ASN A 25 4.47 5.69 4.74
N CYS A 26 3.16 5.85 4.93
CA CYS A 26 2.30 4.83 5.54
C CYS A 26 1.18 4.39 4.60
N VAL A 27 0.81 3.12 4.73
CA VAL A 27 -0.43 2.56 4.18
C VAL A 27 -1.39 2.29 5.31
N TYR A 28 -2.63 2.76 5.14
CA TYR A 28 -3.72 2.60 6.09
C TYR A 28 -4.80 1.69 5.52
N VAL A 29 -5.55 1.08 6.43
CA VAL A 29 -6.69 0.22 6.12
C VAL A 29 -7.95 0.86 6.66
N TYR A 30 -8.97 0.94 5.82
CA TYR A 30 -10.31 1.40 6.19
C TYR A 30 -11.32 0.28 5.93
N LEU A 31 -12.14 -0.05 6.94
CA LEU A 31 -13.16 -1.08 6.83
C LEU A 31 -14.49 -0.44 6.38
N PRO A 32 -15.18 -0.97 5.35
CA PRO A 32 -16.42 -0.39 4.82
C PRO A 32 -17.53 -0.22 5.85
N ASN A 33 -17.58 -1.13 6.84
CA ASN A 33 -18.59 -1.14 7.90
C ASN A 33 -18.18 -0.32 9.12
N ASN A 34 -17.03 0.36 9.09
CA ASN A 34 -16.56 1.21 10.17
C ASN A 34 -16.66 2.68 9.74
N VAL A 35 -17.34 3.50 10.54
CA VAL A 35 -17.57 4.93 10.23
C VAL A 35 -16.35 5.80 10.58
N VAL A 36 -15.35 5.21 11.26
CA VAL A 36 -14.19 5.94 11.80
C VAL A 36 -12.94 5.64 10.98
N CYS A 37 -12.29 6.69 10.47
CA CYS A 37 -10.97 6.56 9.86
C CYS A 37 -9.92 6.16 10.91
N PRO A 38 -8.88 5.40 10.57
CA PRO A 38 -7.82 5.05 11.51
C PRO A 38 -7.09 6.30 12.04
N ALA A 39 -6.55 6.22 13.26
CA ALA A 39 -5.60 7.20 13.78
C ALA A 39 -4.26 7.12 13.01
N LYS A 40 -3.42 8.15 13.10
CA LYS A 40 -2.12 8.17 12.40
C LYS A 40 -1.15 7.10 12.91
N SER A 41 -1.34 6.64 14.14
CA SER A 41 -0.63 5.51 14.74
C SER A 41 -1.15 4.15 14.26
N GLU A 42 -2.27 4.11 13.52
CA GLU A 42 -2.96 2.89 13.10
C GLU A 42 -2.69 2.56 11.63
N TYR A 43 -1.43 2.66 11.23
CA TYR A 43 -0.98 2.21 9.92
C TYR A 43 -0.90 0.68 9.87
N ALA A 44 -1.14 0.09 8.70
CA ALA A 44 -0.89 -1.32 8.44
C ALA A 44 0.57 -1.56 8.03
N ILE A 45 1.12 -0.66 7.21
CA ILE A 45 2.52 -0.71 6.74
C ILE A 45 3.12 0.69 6.91
N GLN A 46 4.36 0.75 7.40
CA GLN A 46 5.14 1.98 7.46
C GLN A 46 6.52 1.75 6.84
N TYR A 47 6.89 2.61 5.92
CA TYR A 47 8.21 2.64 5.29
C TYR A 47 9.14 3.60 6.02
N ALA A 48 10.43 3.58 5.68
CA ALA A 48 11.43 4.46 6.26
C ALA A 48 11.04 5.95 6.13
N ALA A 49 11.50 6.77 7.06
CA ALA A 49 11.32 8.21 6.96
C ALA A 49 11.99 8.74 5.68
N GLY A 50 11.32 9.65 4.96
CA GLY A 50 11.79 10.16 3.67
C GLY A 50 11.37 9.33 2.46
N THR A 51 10.77 8.15 2.67
CA THR A 51 10.08 7.37 1.64
C THR A 51 8.64 7.85 1.50
N GLU A 52 8.12 7.97 0.28
CA GLU A 52 6.69 8.16 0.05
C GLU A 52 6.09 6.96 -0.68
N VAL A 53 4.84 6.63 -0.39
CA VAL A 53 4.10 5.64 -1.15
C VAL A 53 3.60 6.30 -2.44
N SER A 54 4.13 5.88 -3.58
CA SER A 54 3.90 6.52 -4.87
C SER A 54 2.76 5.89 -5.67
N TYR A 55 2.46 4.60 -5.41
CA TYR A 55 1.40 3.87 -6.09
C TYR A 55 0.91 2.70 -5.24
N LEU A 56 -0.40 2.42 -5.32
CA LEU A 56 -1.08 1.28 -4.69
C LEU A 56 -1.97 0.60 -5.73
N ASP A 57 -2.05 -0.72 -5.68
CA ASP A 57 -3.04 -1.50 -6.42
C ASP A 57 -3.38 -2.82 -5.70
N VAL A 58 -4.52 -3.40 -6.03
CA VAL A 58 -4.92 -4.73 -5.56
C VAL A 58 -5.12 -5.62 -6.78
N ASN A 59 -4.42 -6.75 -6.83
CA ASN A 59 -4.67 -7.80 -7.80
C ASN A 59 -5.69 -8.80 -7.23
N PRO A 60 -6.95 -8.79 -7.72
CA PRO A 60 -8.00 -9.65 -7.18
C PRO A 60 -7.82 -11.13 -7.56
N GLN A 61 -7.06 -11.44 -8.61
CA GLN A 61 -6.86 -12.81 -9.08
C GLN A 61 -6.09 -13.63 -8.04
N ASN A 62 -5.01 -13.05 -7.51
CA ASN A 62 -4.09 -13.73 -6.59
C ASN A 62 -4.19 -13.23 -5.15
N ASP A 63 -5.11 -12.29 -4.86
CA ASP A 63 -5.24 -11.60 -3.57
C ASP A 63 -3.95 -10.90 -3.12
N GLU A 64 -3.30 -10.23 -4.07
CA GLU A 64 -2.05 -9.53 -3.82
C GLU A 64 -2.26 -8.02 -3.72
N PHE A 65 -1.56 -7.40 -2.77
CA PHE A 65 -1.52 -5.97 -2.61
C PHE A 65 -0.17 -5.44 -3.07
N TYR A 66 -0.20 -4.55 -4.05
CA TYR A 66 0.98 -3.96 -4.66
C TYR A 66 1.22 -2.59 -4.08
N VAL A 67 2.45 -2.36 -3.61
CA VAL A 67 2.87 -1.07 -3.10
C VAL A 67 4.14 -0.65 -3.81
N ALA A 68 4.10 0.53 -4.42
CA ALA A 68 5.30 1.18 -4.89
C ALA A 68 5.65 2.37 -3.99
N THR A 69 6.93 2.56 -3.79
CA THR A 69 7.47 3.63 -2.96
C THR A 69 8.53 4.41 -3.71
N TYR A 70 8.82 5.63 -3.25
CA TYR A 70 9.89 6.48 -3.74
C TYR A 70 10.71 7.02 -2.58
N ASP A 71 12.00 6.69 -2.54
CA ASP A 71 12.97 7.25 -1.61
C ASP A 71 13.49 8.58 -2.15
N LYS A 72 13.22 9.68 -1.43
CA LYS A 72 13.59 11.03 -1.86
C LYS A 72 15.08 11.31 -1.79
N ALA A 73 15.81 10.62 -0.90
CA ALA A 73 17.25 10.80 -0.75
C ALA A 73 18.00 10.06 -1.87
N LYS A 74 17.64 8.80 -2.12
CA LYS A 74 18.24 7.99 -3.18
C LYS A 74 17.74 8.35 -4.58
N LYS A 75 16.56 8.96 -4.67
CA LYS A 75 15.81 9.18 -5.92
C LYS A 75 15.48 7.87 -6.63
N ARG A 76 15.13 6.83 -5.86
CA ARG A 76 14.86 5.48 -6.37
C ARG A 76 13.52 4.96 -5.88
N GLY A 77 12.87 4.20 -6.74
CA GLY A 77 11.59 3.57 -6.54
C GLY A 77 11.75 2.10 -6.21
N SER A 78 10.99 1.64 -5.21
CA SER A 78 10.95 0.23 -4.81
C SER A 78 9.54 -0.31 -4.98
N PHE A 79 9.43 -1.60 -5.32
CA PHE A 79 8.15 -2.30 -5.48
C PHE A 79 8.03 -3.47 -4.51
N TYR A 80 6.88 -3.58 -3.87
CA TYR A 80 6.58 -4.60 -2.88
C TYR A 80 5.27 -5.30 -3.21
N VAL A 81 5.25 -6.61 -3.07
CA VAL A 81 4.07 -7.45 -3.21
C VAL A 81 3.76 -8.05 -1.84
N TYR A 82 2.54 -7.85 -1.35
CA TYR A 82 2.05 -8.41 -0.09
C TYR A 82 0.86 -9.34 -0.35
N ASP A 83 0.59 -10.28 0.55
CA ASP A 83 -0.71 -10.93 0.60
C ASP A 83 -1.72 -9.94 1.20
N ALA A 84 -2.78 -9.60 0.45
CA ALA A 84 -3.72 -8.55 0.83
C ALA A 84 -4.46 -8.85 2.15
N LYS A 85 -4.71 -10.13 2.43
CA LYS A 85 -5.28 -10.61 3.69
C LYS A 85 -4.47 -10.20 4.92
N ASP A 86 -3.14 -10.20 4.81
CA ASP A 86 -2.20 -9.96 5.90
C ASP A 86 -2.01 -8.47 6.16
N VAL A 87 -2.40 -7.61 5.19
CA VAL A 87 -2.35 -6.15 5.33
C VAL A 87 -3.54 -5.68 6.16
N SER A 88 -3.34 -5.62 7.48
CA SER A 88 -4.29 -5.08 8.45
C SER A 88 -3.57 -4.30 9.54
N PHE A 89 -4.31 -3.43 10.24
CA PHE A 89 -3.78 -2.75 11.43
C PHE A 89 -3.44 -3.73 12.55
N ASP A 90 -4.26 -4.77 12.75
CA ASP A 90 -4.04 -5.78 13.79
C ASP A 90 -2.73 -6.56 13.57
N ASN A 91 -2.29 -6.66 12.31
CA ASN A 91 -1.07 -7.34 11.91
C ASN A 91 0.14 -6.40 11.72
N ARG A 92 0.04 -5.14 12.18
CA ARG A 92 1.09 -4.13 11.99
C ARG A 92 2.44 -4.60 12.54
N GLY A 93 3.51 -4.32 11.82
CA GLY A 93 4.87 -4.76 12.19
C GLY A 93 5.18 -6.24 11.90
N GLN A 94 4.16 -7.05 11.59
CA GLN A 94 4.32 -8.43 11.13
C GLN A 94 4.04 -8.59 9.63
N VAL A 95 3.39 -7.60 9.00
CA VAL A 95 3.20 -7.55 7.54
C VAL A 95 4.55 -7.62 6.83
N LYS A 96 4.80 -8.70 6.08
CA LYS A 96 6.01 -8.90 5.30
C LYS A 96 5.66 -9.03 3.82
N PRO A 97 6.47 -8.44 2.92
CA PRO A 97 6.26 -8.63 1.50
C PRO A 97 6.57 -10.08 1.12
N LYS A 98 5.75 -10.66 0.25
CA LYS A 98 6.04 -11.91 -0.48
C LYS A 98 7.25 -11.73 -1.38
N ALA A 99 7.34 -10.56 -2.02
CA ALA A 99 8.45 -10.16 -2.88
C ALA A 99 8.74 -8.67 -2.71
N ALA A 100 10.02 -8.33 -2.70
CA ALA A 100 10.50 -6.95 -2.60
C ALA A 100 11.58 -6.70 -3.66
N TYR A 101 11.37 -5.68 -4.48
CA TYR A 101 12.29 -5.22 -5.51
C TYR A 101 12.74 -3.80 -5.12
N VAL A 102 13.84 -3.73 -4.39
CA VAL A 102 14.35 -2.48 -3.81
C VAL A 102 15.15 -1.71 -4.85
N ASP A 103 14.95 -0.38 -4.90
CA ASP A 103 15.64 0.55 -5.79
C ASP A 103 15.60 0.14 -7.28
N CYS A 104 14.53 -0.54 -7.71
CA CYS A 104 14.40 -1.17 -9.02
C CYS A 104 14.05 -0.21 -10.17
N ALA A 105 13.57 0.99 -9.85
CA ALA A 105 13.21 2.01 -10.82
C ALA A 105 13.57 3.41 -10.29
N ASP A 106 13.35 4.45 -11.08
CA ASP A 106 13.46 5.83 -10.57
C ASP A 106 12.22 6.21 -9.75
N ARG A 107 11.04 6.32 -10.38
CA ARG A 107 9.75 6.48 -9.69
C ARG A 107 8.70 5.63 -10.38
N ILE A 108 7.97 4.85 -9.61
CA ILE A 108 6.85 4.05 -10.10
C ILE A 108 5.55 4.84 -9.85
N SER A 109 4.87 5.22 -10.93
CA SER A 109 3.59 5.93 -10.88
C SER A 109 2.39 5.06 -11.25
N PHE A 110 2.63 3.91 -11.88
CA PHE A 110 1.62 2.98 -12.33
C PHE A 110 2.23 1.60 -12.56
N VAL A 111 1.46 0.54 -12.32
CA VAL A 111 1.80 -0.84 -12.65
C VAL A 111 0.64 -1.41 -13.44
N MET A 112 0.94 -2.08 -14.56
CA MET A 112 -0.06 -2.75 -15.38
C MET A 112 0.21 -4.24 -15.36
N TYR A 113 -0.80 -5.03 -15.00
CA TYR A 113 -0.77 -6.45 -15.31
C TYR A 113 -0.93 -6.65 -16.82
N LYS A 114 0.03 -7.34 -17.44
CA LYS A 114 -0.08 -7.79 -18.83
C LYS A 114 -0.43 -9.27 -18.81
N PRO A 115 -1.64 -9.67 -19.22
CA PRO A 115 -1.97 -11.08 -19.39
C PRO A 115 -1.00 -11.70 -20.41
N SER A 116 -0.42 -12.85 -20.07
CA SER A 116 0.22 -13.71 -21.05
C SER A 116 -0.88 -14.24 -21.97
N MET A 117 -0.80 -13.93 -23.27
CA MET A 117 -1.63 -14.59 -24.30
C MET A 117 -1.12 -16.01 -24.56
#